data_AF-A0A9Q1ZBV1-F1
#
_entry.id   AF-A0A9Q1ZBV1-F1
#
_cell.length_a   1.000
_cell.length_b   1.000
_cell.length_c   1.000
_cell.angle_alpha   90.00
_cell.angle_beta   90.00
_cell.angle_gamma   90.00
#
_symmetry.space_group_name_H-M   'P 1'
#
loop_
_entity.id
_entity.type
_entity.pdbx_description
1 polymer ?
#
loop_
_entity_poly.entity_id
_entity_poly.type
_entity_poly.pdbx_seq_one_letter_code
_entity_poly.pdbx_strand_id
1 'polypeptide(L)'
;MNTIRFLGMSLNVDVEKTKDYYNNLSIKDQCMCDYCKNYRKVAQSFPKKVLSIFDMFGIDYMKADEISECGGNIKNQLYMCSYYFCGEIIARENNLIKDRYINIGNFRFNLNKDVYVDLKEVPPHVLQLQVWANLPWIL
;
A
#
# COMPACT_ATOMS: atom_id res chain seq x y z
N MET A 1 1.87 -19.17 2.11
CA MET A 1 1.61 -18.73 0.72
C MET A 1 0.14 -18.96 0.40
N ASN A 2 -0.58 -17.89 0.10
CA ASN A 2 -2.03 -17.87 -0.14
C ASN A 2 -2.32 -17.31 -1.54
N THR A 3 -3.16 -18.00 -2.30
CA THR A 3 -3.61 -17.48 -3.60
C THR A 3 -4.75 -16.50 -3.41
N ILE A 4 -4.57 -15.25 -3.83
CA ILE A 4 -5.62 -14.24 -3.82
C ILE A 4 -5.92 -13.75 -5.24
N ARG A 5 -7.17 -13.35 -5.48
CA ARG A 5 -7.56 -12.66 -6.71
C ARG A 5 -7.70 -11.17 -6.43
N PHE A 6 -6.92 -10.36 -7.13
CA PHE A 6 -6.95 -8.92 -6.98
C PHE A 6 -6.78 -8.26 -8.34
N LEU A 7 -7.69 -7.34 -8.70
CA LEU A 7 -7.66 -6.62 -9.99
C LEU A 7 -7.60 -7.56 -11.22
N GLY A 8 -8.26 -8.72 -11.14
CA GLY A 8 -8.20 -9.76 -12.20
C GLY A 8 -6.81 -10.36 -12.42
N MET A 9 -5.96 -10.30 -11.40
CA MET A 9 -4.72 -11.07 -11.29
C MET A 9 -4.88 -12.12 -10.20
N SER A 10 -4.32 -13.30 -10.44
CA SER A 10 -4.10 -14.30 -9.41
C SER A 10 -2.69 -14.11 -8.85
N LEU A 11 -2.58 -13.87 -7.55
CA LEU A 11 -1.34 -13.59 -6.86
C LEU A 11 -1.09 -14.69 -5.83
N ASN A 12 0.15 -15.16 -5.74
CA ASN A 12 0.60 -15.98 -4.63
C ASN A 12 1.25 -15.05 -3.60
N VAL A 13 0.62 -14.86 -2.44
CA VAL A 13 1.08 -13.91 -1.43
C VAL A 13 1.59 -14.64 -0.20
N ASP A 14 2.76 -14.22 0.28
CA ASP A 14 3.32 -14.65 1.56
C ASP A 14 2.99 -13.62 2.64
N VAL A 15 1.81 -13.79 3.24
CA VAL A 15 1.27 -12.89 4.26
C VAL A 15 2.15 -12.87 5.52
N GLU A 16 2.66 -14.01 5.96
CA GLU A 16 3.47 -14.08 7.18
C GLU A 16 4.82 -13.40 6.96
N LYS A 17 5.47 -13.65 5.83
CA LYS A 17 6.71 -12.95 5.47
C LYS A 17 6.51 -11.44 5.31
N THR A 18 5.36 -11.01 4.80
CA THR A 18 5.00 -9.59 4.72
C THR A 18 4.78 -8.97 6.10
N LYS A 19 4.09 -9.68 7.01
CA LYS A 19 3.95 -9.24 8.40
C LYS A 19 5.30 -9.15 9.11
N ASP A 20 6.19 -10.13 8.93
CA ASP A 20 7.54 -10.12 9.51
C ASP A 20 8.33 -8.89 9.04
N TYR A 21 8.24 -8.55 7.76
CA TYR A 21 8.81 -7.32 7.22
C TYR A 21 8.29 -6.09 7.96
N TYR A 22 6.97 -5.90 8.04
CA TYR A 22 6.39 -4.73 8.72
C TYR A 22 6.61 -4.73 10.23
N ASN A 23 6.72 -5.89 10.89
CA ASN A 23 7.02 -6.01 12.31
C ASN A 23 8.43 -5.50 12.63
N ASN A 24 9.38 -5.71 11.71
CA ASN A 24 10.76 -5.21 11.84
C ASN A 24 10.90 -3.72 11.55
N LEU A 25 9.92 -3.10 10.86
CA LEU A 25 9.90 -1.67 10.65
C LEU A 25 9.45 -0.92 11.91
N SER A 26 10.19 0.12 12.27
CA SER A 26 9.83 1.03 13.35
C SER A 26 9.33 2.36 12.78
N ILE A 27 8.14 2.79 13.22
CA ILE A 27 7.54 4.08 12.83
C ILE A 27 8.46 5.25 13.21
N LYS A 28 9.27 5.09 14.28
CA LYS A 28 10.19 6.14 14.75
C LYS A 28 11.31 6.44 13.75
N ASP A 29 11.65 5.46 12.91
CA ASP A 29 12.71 5.57 11.91
C ASP A 29 12.15 6.08 10.57
N GLN A 30 10.83 6.26 10.46
CA GLN A 30 10.18 6.84 9.28
C GLN A 30 10.06 8.36 9.39
N CYS A 31 9.73 9.02 8.26
CA CYS A 31 9.51 10.47 8.23
C CYS A 31 8.43 10.93 9.23
N MET A 32 8.74 12.01 9.95
CA MET A 32 7.90 12.62 10.98
C MET A 32 7.46 14.05 10.63
N CYS A 33 7.44 14.42 9.34
CA CYS A 33 6.83 15.66 8.88
C CYS A 33 5.32 15.66 9.15
N ASP A 34 4.70 16.83 9.12
CA ASP A 34 3.27 16.96 9.47
C ASP A 34 2.36 16.20 8.50
N TYR A 35 2.71 16.11 7.21
CA TYR A 35 1.98 15.26 6.26
C TYR A 35 2.00 13.78 6.65
N CYS A 36 3.17 13.23 7.00
CA CYS A 36 3.31 11.83 7.41
C CYS A 36 2.60 11.57 8.74
N LYS A 37 2.70 12.49 9.70
CA LYS A 37 1.96 12.42 10.96
C LYS A 37 0.45 12.47 10.73
N ASN A 38 -0.02 13.33 9.83
CA ASN A 38 -1.44 13.48 9.51
C ASN A 38 -1.97 12.19 8.88
N TYR A 39 -1.24 11.65 7.89
CA TYR A 39 -1.55 10.35 7.29
C TYR A 39 -1.78 9.28 8.36
N ARG A 40 -0.80 9.08 9.26
CA ARG A 40 -0.87 8.06 10.32
C ARG A 40 -2.02 8.33 11.30
N LYS A 41 -2.29 9.60 11.63
CA LYS A 41 -3.41 9.94 12.50
C LYS A 41 -4.76 9.59 11.85
N VAL A 42 -4.93 9.87 10.56
CA VAL A 42 -6.16 9.51 9.82
C VAL A 42 -6.25 7.98 9.65
N ALA A 43 -5.14 7.31 9.38
CA ALA A 43 -5.05 5.86 9.16
C ALA A 43 -5.64 5.02 10.29
N GLN A 44 -5.58 5.49 11.54
CA GLN A 44 -6.23 4.85 12.71
C GLN A 44 -7.75 4.70 12.57
N SER A 45 -8.37 5.46 11.67
CA SER A 45 -9.82 5.49 11.42
C SER A 45 -10.20 5.09 10.00
N PHE A 46 -9.30 4.43 9.26
CA PHE A 46 -9.61 3.95 7.93
C PHE A 46 -10.81 3.00 7.92
N PRO A 47 -11.67 3.04 6.87
CA PRO A 47 -12.83 2.17 6.78
C PRO A 47 -12.46 0.69 6.80
N LYS A 48 -13.27 -0.18 7.43
CA LYS A 48 -13.03 -1.64 7.46
C LYS A 48 -12.75 -2.27 6.09
N LYS A 49 -13.42 -1.80 5.03
CA LYS A 49 -13.21 -2.27 3.66
C LYS A 49 -11.82 -1.91 3.10
N VAL A 50 -11.26 -0.79 3.54
CA VAL A 50 -9.90 -0.37 3.20
C VAL A 50 -8.90 -1.23 3.97
N LEU A 51 -9.12 -1.40 5.29
CA LEU A 51 -8.29 -2.25 6.14
C LEU A 51 -8.23 -3.69 5.62
N SER A 52 -9.36 -4.25 5.18
CA SER A 52 -9.39 -5.61 4.63
C SER A 52 -8.52 -5.81 3.39
N ILE A 53 -8.26 -4.75 2.59
CA ILE A 53 -7.32 -4.85 1.47
C ILE A 53 -5.90 -5.01 2.00
N PHE A 54 -5.48 -4.20 2.98
CA PHE A 54 -4.16 -4.33 3.60
C PHE A 54 -3.98 -5.70 4.27
N ASP A 55 -5.01 -6.17 4.98
CA ASP A 55 -5.02 -7.49 5.63
C ASP A 55 -4.83 -8.64 4.63
N MET A 56 -5.42 -8.54 3.43
CA MET A 56 -5.24 -9.56 2.36
C MET A 56 -3.78 -9.75 1.97
N PHE A 57 -2.95 -8.71 2.09
CA PHE A 57 -1.53 -8.75 1.75
C PHE A 57 -0.61 -8.89 2.97
N GLY A 58 -1.14 -8.82 4.21
CA GLY A 58 -0.34 -8.79 5.43
C GLY A 58 0.38 -7.47 5.67
N ILE A 59 -0.10 -6.38 5.06
CA ILE A 59 0.52 -5.05 5.11
C ILE A 59 0.10 -4.32 6.39
N ASP A 60 1.06 -3.71 7.09
CA ASP A 60 0.77 -2.71 8.13
C ASP A 60 0.56 -1.33 7.49
N TYR A 61 -0.69 -0.92 7.35
CA TYR A 61 -1.10 0.35 6.74
C TYR A 61 -0.63 1.60 7.50
N MET A 62 -0.07 1.46 8.71
CA MET A 62 0.53 2.58 9.45
C MET A 62 1.98 2.82 9.05
N LYS A 63 2.61 1.85 8.38
CA LYS A 63 4.04 1.79 8.10
C LYS A 63 4.34 1.80 6.60
N ALA A 64 3.63 2.63 5.84
CA ALA A 64 3.91 2.81 4.41
C ALA A 64 5.41 3.03 4.14
N ASP A 65 5.91 2.39 3.09
CA ASP A 65 7.31 2.46 2.66
C ASP A 65 7.62 3.85 2.10
N GLU A 66 6.64 4.46 1.45
CA GLU A 66 6.67 5.85 1.00
C GLU A 66 5.33 6.52 1.28
N ILE A 67 5.38 7.77 1.76
CA ILE A 67 4.23 8.66 1.90
C ILE A 67 4.59 9.98 1.23
N SER A 68 3.91 10.29 0.14
CA SER A 68 4.06 11.54 -0.59
C SER A 68 2.74 12.30 -0.57
N GLU A 69 2.76 13.53 -0.09
CA GLU A 69 1.64 14.46 -0.29
C GLU A 69 1.75 15.05 -1.70
N CYS A 70 0.63 15.08 -2.42
CA CYS A 70 0.56 15.43 -3.84
C CYS A 70 -0.30 16.67 -4.07
N GLY A 71 -0.33 17.58 -3.09
CA GLY A 71 -1.22 18.72 -3.05
C GLY A 71 -2.64 18.39 -2.57
N GLY A 72 -3.42 19.45 -2.37
CA GLY A 72 -4.79 19.37 -1.93
C GLY A 72 -5.34 20.74 -1.57
N ASN A 73 -6.32 20.78 -0.67
CA ASN A 73 -6.87 22.00 -0.11
C ASN A 73 -6.82 21.98 1.42
N ILE A 74 -7.23 23.08 2.05
CA ILE A 74 -7.19 23.25 3.51
C ILE A 74 -7.92 22.13 4.26
N LYS A 75 -8.93 21.49 3.66
CA LYS A 75 -9.72 20.44 4.30
C LYS A 75 -9.21 19.04 4.01
N ASN A 76 -8.70 18.78 2.81
CA ASN A 76 -8.26 17.45 2.40
C ASN A 76 -6.97 17.53 1.58
N GLN A 77 -6.06 16.62 1.87
CA GLN A 77 -4.81 16.44 1.13
C GLN A 77 -4.83 15.12 0.37
N LEU A 78 -4.29 15.14 -0.85
CA LEU A 78 -4.08 13.94 -1.64
C LEU A 78 -2.76 13.30 -1.24
N TYR A 79 -2.83 12.04 -0.82
CA TYR A 79 -1.66 11.22 -0.52
C TYR A 79 -1.48 10.18 -1.61
N MET A 80 -0.23 9.94 -2.00
CA MET A 80 0.22 8.74 -2.67
C MET A 80 1.09 7.95 -1.69
N CYS A 81 0.73 6.70 -1.45
CA CYS A 81 1.46 5.81 -0.56
C CYS A 81 1.89 4.55 -1.30
N SER A 82 3.09 4.07 -1.00
CA SER A 82 3.64 2.83 -1.54
C SER A 82 3.79 1.81 -0.41
N TYR A 83 3.36 0.59 -0.69
CA TYR A 83 3.48 -0.55 0.23
C TYR A 83 4.07 -1.76 -0.49
N TYR A 84 5.07 -2.39 0.11
CA TYR A 84 5.66 -3.63 -0.39
C TYR A 84 5.08 -4.87 0.27
N PHE A 85 4.87 -5.92 -0.51
CA PHE A 85 4.48 -7.22 0.00
C PHE A 85 5.20 -8.35 -0.73
N CYS A 86 5.41 -9.45 -0.01
CA CYS A 86 6.03 -10.65 -0.56
C CYS A 86 5.00 -11.42 -1.39
N GLY A 87 5.25 -11.56 -2.68
CA GLY A 87 4.39 -12.33 -3.56
C GLY A 87 4.78 -12.30 -5.02
N GLU A 88 4.05 -13.06 -5.81
CA GLU A 88 4.27 -13.21 -7.25
C GLU A 88 2.94 -13.25 -8.00
N ILE A 89 2.96 -12.82 -9.26
CA ILE A 89 1.79 -12.87 -10.15
C ILE A 89 1.78 -14.23 -10.83
N ILE A 90 0.78 -15.06 -10.52
CA ILE A 90 0.62 -16.41 -11.09
C ILE A 90 -0.09 -16.35 -12.46
N ALA A 91 -1.12 -15.51 -12.58
CA ALA A 91 -1.92 -15.41 -13.79
C ALA A 91 -2.57 -14.02 -13.93
N ARG A 92 -2.89 -13.65 -15.18
CA ARG A 92 -3.58 -12.41 -15.54
C ARG A 92 -4.79 -12.73 -16.40
N GLU A 93 -5.96 -12.20 -16.03
CA GLU A 93 -7.15 -12.27 -16.87
C GLU A 93 -7.02 -11.21 -17.98
N ASN A 94 -6.71 -11.63 -19.21
CA ASN A 94 -6.50 -10.81 -20.42
C ASN A 94 -5.24 -9.92 -20.47
N ASN A 95 -4.49 -10.02 -21.57
CA ASN A 95 -3.24 -9.30 -21.88
C ASN A 95 -3.39 -7.78 -22.11
N LEU A 96 -4.55 -7.18 -21.81
CA LEU A 96 -4.73 -5.73 -21.93
C LEU A 96 -4.10 -5.06 -20.71
N ILE A 97 -2.91 -4.51 -20.93
CA ILE A 97 -2.14 -3.63 -20.02
C ILE A 97 -2.91 -2.32 -19.85
N LYS A 98 -4.07 -2.34 -19.18
CA LYS A 98 -4.65 -1.13 -18.62
C LYS A 98 -4.25 -1.09 -17.15
N ASP A 99 -3.91 0.10 -16.66
CA ASP A 99 -3.73 0.34 -15.23
C ASP A 99 -5.01 -0.06 -14.50
N ARG A 100 -4.97 -1.23 -13.87
CA ARG A 100 -6.11 -1.71 -13.11
C ARG A 100 -6.03 -1.08 -11.73
N TYR A 101 -7.12 -0.43 -11.35
CA TYR A 101 -7.31 0.07 -10.03
C TYR A 101 -8.70 -0.26 -9.52
N ILE A 102 -8.84 -0.27 -8.20
CA ILE A 102 -10.13 -0.36 -7.52
C ILE A 102 -10.29 0.87 -6.63
N ASN A 103 -11.48 1.47 -6.66
CA ASN A 103 -11.83 2.57 -5.76
C ASN A 103 -12.65 2.04 -4.58
N ILE A 104 -12.29 2.46 -3.36
CA ILE A 104 -13.07 2.20 -2.14
C ILE A 104 -13.21 3.53 -1.41
N GLY A 105 -14.35 4.21 -1.59
CA GLY A 105 -14.53 5.56 -1.07
C GLY A 105 -13.48 6.53 -1.64
N ASN A 106 -12.73 7.20 -0.77
CA ASN A 106 -11.68 8.15 -1.15
C ASN A 106 -10.32 7.49 -1.47
N PHE A 107 -10.28 6.16 -1.55
CA PHE A 107 -9.06 5.39 -1.79
C PHE A 107 -9.08 4.78 -3.18
N ARG A 108 -7.94 4.80 -3.85
CA ARG A 108 -7.68 4.07 -5.08
C ARG A 108 -6.48 3.17 -4.85
N PHE A 109 -6.63 1.88 -5.17
CA PHE A 109 -5.58 0.88 -5.05
C PHE A 109 -5.19 0.36 -6.43
N ASN A 110 -3.90 0.28 -6.71
CA ASN A 110 -3.35 -0.35 -7.90
C ASN A 110 -2.10 -1.15 -7.56
N LEU A 111 -1.80 -2.17 -8.37
CA LEU A 111 -0.53 -2.87 -8.29
C LEU A 111 0.43 -2.28 -9.30
N ASN A 112 1.62 -1.91 -8.85
CA ASN A 112 2.69 -1.47 -9.73
C ASN A 112 3.69 -2.61 -9.95
N LYS A 113 4.17 -2.75 -11.19
CA LYS A 113 5.15 -3.76 -11.61
C LYS A 113 6.58 -3.23 -11.58
N ASP A 114 6.74 -1.92 -11.80
CA ASP A 114 8.06 -1.30 -11.97
C ASP A 114 8.59 -0.85 -10.61
N VAL A 115 9.08 -1.83 -9.86
CA VAL A 115 9.82 -1.53 -8.65
C VAL A 115 11.31 -1.48 -8.98
N TYR A 116 11.82 -0.28 -9.26
CA TYR A 116 13.26 -0.01 -9.19
C TYR A 116 13.65 0.03 -7.71
N VAL A 117 13.94 -1.14 -7.15
CA VAL A 117 14.38 -1.27 -5.76
C VAL A 117 15.90 -1.36 -5.73
N ASP A 118 16.57 -0.26 -5.41
CA ASP A 118 17.94 -0.28 -4.89
C ASP A 118 17.90 -0.37 -3.36
N LEU A 119 17.14 -1.33 -2.83
CA LEU A 119 17.09 -1.64 -1.40
C LEU A 119 17.84 -2.96 -1.19
N LYS A 120 19.00 -2.88 -0.54
CA LYS A 120 19.89 -4.01 -0.24
C LYS A 120 19.25 -5.11 0.62
N GLU A 121 18.03 -4.93 1.12
CA GLU A 121 17.41 -5.80 2.13
C GLU A 121 15.98 -6.23 1.81
N VAL A 122 15.47 -5.96 0.60
CA VAL A 122 14.13 -6.44 0.22
C VAL A 122 14.23 -7.90 -0.25
N PRO A 123 13.41 -8.82 0.30
CA PRO A 123 13.45 -10.21 -0.11
C PRO A 123 13.13 -10.39 -1.60
N PRO A 124 13.62 -11.46 -2.26
CA PRO A 124 13.20 -11.79 -3.61
C PRO A 124 11.67 -12.00 -3.66
N HIS A 125 11.03 -11.57 -4.76
CA HIS A 125 9.57 -11.57 -5.00
C HIS A 125 8.78 -10.52 -4.22
N VAL A 126 9.04 -9.24 -4.51
CA VAL A 126 8.25 -8.12 -3.95
C VAL A 126 7.44 -7.42 -5.03
N LEU A 127 6.15 -7.27 -4.73
CA LEU A 127 5.20 -6.48 -5.49
C LEU A 127 4.85 -5.23 -4.69
N GLN A 128 4.44 -4.17 -5.39
CA GLN A 128 4.04 -2.91 -4.78
C GLN A 128 2.54 -2.70 -4.90
N LEU A 129 1.89 -2.44 -3.75
CA LEU A 129 0.55 -1.88 -3.67
C LEU A 129 0.67 -0.35 -3.55
N GLN A 130 0.26 0.35 -4.60
CA GLN A 130 0.15 1.81 -4.56
C GLN A 130 -1.26 2.20 -4.13
N VAL A 131 -1.34 3.18 -3.24
CA VAL A 131 -2.59 3.68 -2.68
C VAL A 131 -2.64 5.19 -2.84
N TRP A 132 -3.63 5.68 -3.57
CA TRP A 132 -3.97 7.10 -3.59
C TRP A 132 -5.14 7.34 -2.65
N ALA A 133 -5.03 8.33 -1.77
CA ALA A 133 -6.06 8.61 -0.78
C ALA A 133 -6.26 10.12 -0.60
N ASN A 134 -7.49 10.58 -0.75
CA ASN A 134 -7.86 11.95 -0.39
C ASN A 134 -8.31 11.97 1.08
N LEU A 135 -7.45 12.48 1.97
CA LEU A 135 -7.59 12.37 3.42
C LEU A 135 -7.76 13.75 4.07
N PRO A 136 -8.56 13.86 5.14
CA PRO A 136 -8.70 15.12 5.85
C PRO A 136 -7.39 15.56 6.52
N TRP A 137 -7.22 16.88 6.69
CA TRP A 137 -6.19 17.42 7.56
C TRP A 137 -6.72 17.52 9.00
N ILE A 138 -6.12 16.79 9.93
CA ILE A 138 -6.57 16.66 11.33
C ILE A 138 -5.45 16.87 12.35
N LEU A 139 -4.30 17.41 11.93
CA LEU A 139 -3.24 17.89 12.81
C LEU A 139 -3.41 19.35 13.15
#